data_AF-A0A8T2NZ78-F1
#
_entry.id   AF-A0A8T2NZ78-F1
#
_cell.length_a   1.000
_cell.length_b   1.000
_cell.length_c   1.000
_cell.angle_alpha   90.00
_cell.angle_beta   90.00
_cell.angle_gamma   90.00
#
_symmetry.space_group_name_H-M   'P 1'
#
loop_
_entity.id
_entity.type
_entity.pdbx_description
1 polymer ?
#
loop_
_entity_poly.entity_id
_entity_poly.type
_entity_poly.pdbx_seq_one_letter_code
_entity_poly.pdbx_strand_id
1 'polypeptide(L)'
;MFSITLCRMRSQFLFMLVSCCTFLLFTWGTYHLTLKQYKREQNYAPLQLMQCKKLREKYSSVKNLKRGNVKAFSDDMRNLMSCPWIANRTKKERYRIDLYSCCNATQSVILTKDNTALGQKITYDAEKRTRVVDKSLHKMLPQSTPWRTEGQLGHCAVVGNGGILKNSTCGSQINKADFVIRLNLAPINFSKDVGVKTIHQSLKPLRPQQKVVFFNPNYLRQLDRYWRKKGQRANRLSSGLMLASVAMELCDEVHLYGFWPFSFGLSEEKLTHHYYDNVGPRPGAHSMPQEFLHLLHLHNQGVINLHIGKC
;
A
#
# COMPACT_ATOMS: atom_id res chain seq x y z
N MET A 1 -26.28 25.29 -53.46
CA MET A 1 -25.30 24.19 -53.28
C MET A 1 -23.95 24.61 -52.69
N PHE A 2 -23.53 25.89 -52.76
CA PHE A 2 -22.23 26.37 -52.25
C PHE A 2 -22.10 26.57 -50.72
N SER A 3 -23.21 26.78 -49.99
CA SER A 3 -23.16 27.13 -48.55
C SER A 3 -22.90 25.92 -47.63
N ILE A 4 -23.29 24.71 -48.04
CA ILE A 4 -23.12 23.47 -47.24
C ILE A 4 -21.67 22.98 -47.29
N THR A 5 -20.98 23.15 -48.42
CA THR A 5 -19.58 22.75 -48.62
C THR A 5 -18.62 23.59 -47.77
N LEU A 6 -18.87 24.90 -47.64
CA LEU A 6 -18.07 25.79 -46.81
C LEU A 6 -18.18 25.47 -45.30
N CYS A 7 -19.37 25.08 -44.85
CA CYS A 7 -19.63 24.70 -43.45
C CYS A 7 -18.94 23.36 -43.09
N ARG A 8 -18.96 22.39 -44.02
CA ARG A 8 -18.29 21.09 -43.87
C ARG A 8 -16.75 21.21 -43.84
N MET A 9 -16.19 22.10 -44.65
CA MET A 9 -14.75 22.41 -44.65
C MET A 9 -14.31 23.10 -43.36
N ARG A 10 -15.09 24.07 -42.84
CA ARG A 10 -14.79 24.75 -41.56
C ARG A 10 -14.83 23.78 -40.38
N SER A 11 -15.78 22.84 -40.36
CA SER A 11 -15.86 21.80 -39.32
C SER A 11 -14.67 20.83 -39.37
N GLN A 12 -14.26 20.39 -40.57
CA GLN A 12 -13.08 19.53 -40.73
C GLN A 12 -11.77 20.23 -40.35
N PHE A 13 -11.62 21.52 -40.70
CA PHE A 13 -10.47 22.33 -40.27
C PHE A 13 -10.42 22.50 -38.76
N LEU A 14 -11.56 22.76 -38.11
CA LEU A 14 -11.63 22.88 -36.66
C LEU A 14 -11.28 21.54 -35.96
N PHE A 15 -11.78 20.41 -36.49
CA PHE A 15 -11.42 19.07 -36.00
C PHE A 15 -9.92 18.77 -36.16
N MET A 16 -9.32 19.12 -37.29
CA MET A 16 -7.88 18.97 -37.53
C MET A 16 -7.05 19.81 -36.55
N LEU A 17 -7.46 21.06 -36.29
CA LEU A 17 -6.77 21.95 -35.35
C LEU A 17 -6.86 21.44 -33.90
N VAL A 18 -8.02 20.94 -33.47
CA VAL A 18 -8.19 20.37 -32.13
C VAL A 18 -7.41 19.06 -31.98
N SER A 19 -7.42 18.20 -33.01
CA SER A 19 -6.63 16.95 -33.03
C SER A 19 -5.12 17.25 -32.98
N CYS A 20 -4.65 18.25 -33.73
CA CYS A 20 -3.25 18.66 -33.70
C CYS A 20 -2.85 19.25 -32.34
N CYS A 21 -3.69 20.10 -31.74
CA CYS A 21 -3.44 20.66 -30.41
C CYS A 21 -3.41 19.57 -29.32
N THR A 22 -4.32 18.60 -29.36
CA THR A 22 -4.33 17.49 -28.39
C THR A 22 -3.11 16.58 -28.55
N PHE A 23 -2.68 16.31 -29.80
CA PHE A 23 -1.46 15.56 -30.06
C PHE A 23 -0.21 16.31 -29.59
N LEU A 24 -0.10 17.61 -29.86
CA LEU A 24 1.00 18.46 -29.39
C LEU A 24 1.05 18.57 -27.86
N LEU A 25 -0.10 18.68 -27.19
CA LEU A 25 -0.16 18.68 -25.72
C LEU A 25 0.26 17.32 -25.14
N PHE A 26 -0.12 16.22 -25.79
CA PHE A 26 0.28 14.88 -25.37
C PHE A 26 1.78 14.63 -25.58
N THR A 27 2.34 15.01 -26.74
CA THR A 27 3.78 14.88 -27.02
C THR A 27 4.61 15.82 -26.15
N TRP A 28 4.15 17.04 -25.89
CA TRP A 28 4.82 17.96 -24.97
C TRP A 28 4.75 17.46 -23.52
N GLY A 29 3.59 16.95 -23.08
CA GLY A 29 3.43 16.36 -21.75
C GLY A 29 4.34 15.14 -21.53
N THR A 30 4.39 14.22 -22.51
CA THR A 30 5.27 13.05 -22.47
C THR A 30 6.75 13.43 -22.54
N TYR A 31 7.13 14.38 -23.39
CA TYR A 31 8.49 14.92 -23.46
C TYR A 31 8.91 15.55 -22.13
N HIS A 32 8.03 16.35 -21.51
CA HIS A 32 8.33 17.03 -20.26
C HIS A 32 8.40 16.06 -19.06
N LEU A 33 7.61 14.98 -19.05
CA LEU A 33 7.72 13.88 -18.10
C LEU A 33 9.02 13.10 -18.28
N THR A 34 9.38 12.79 -19.53
CA THR A 34 10.62 12.09 -19.88
C THR A 34 11.84 12.93 -19.49
N LEU A 35 11.82 14.23 -19.75
CA LEU A 35 12.87 15.15 -19.29
C LEU A 35 12.95 15.28 -17.77
N LYS A 36 11.82 15.30 -17.06
CA LYS A 36 11.81 15.30 -15.59
C LYS A 36 12.41 14.01 -15.03
N GLN A 37 12.10 12.87 -15.63
CA GLN A 37 12.68 11.58 -15.24
C GLN A 37 14.17 11.52 -15.57
N TYR A 38 14.57 11.93 -16.77
CA TYR A 38 15.96 12.00 -17.21
C TYR A 38 16.81 12.92 -16.32
N LYS A 39 16.30 14.11 -15.96
CA LYS A 39 16.97 15.03 -15.02
C LYS A 39 17.06 14.45 -13.60
N ARG A 40 16.07 13.67 -13.14
CA ARG A 40 16.16 12.95 -11.84
C ARG A 40 17.21 11.86 -11.88
N GLU A 41 17.34 11.12 -12.98
CA GLU A 41 18.32 10.05 -13.14
C GLU A 41 19.75 10.60 -13.31
N GLN A 42 19.93 11.75 -13.97
CA GLN A 42 21.23 12.44 -14.11
C GLN A 42 21.85 12.93 -12.79
N ASN A 43 21.05 13.09 -11.74
CA ASN A 43 21.57 13.47 -10.41
C ASN A 43 22.29 12.32 -9.69
N TYR A 44 22.25 11.09 -10.21
CA TYR A 44 22.90 9.93 -9.62
C TYR A 44 24.09 9.49 -10.47
N ALA A 45 25.22 9.21 -9.81
CA ALA A 45 26.39 8.72 -10.51
C ALA A 45 26.07 7.36 -11.19
N PRO A 46 26.57 7.09 -12.42
CA PRO A 46 26.35 5.82 -13.11
C PRO A 46 26.71 4.58 -12.27
N LEU A 47 27.74 4.71 -11.43
CA LEU A 47 28.15 3.68 -10.48
C LEU A 47 27.07 3.38 -9.42
N GLN A 48 26.42 4.41 -8.88
CA GLN A 48 25.34 4.28 -7.90
C GLN A 48 24.12 3.59 -8.53
N LEU A 49 23.75 3.95 -9.76
CA LEU A 49 22.67 3.28 -10.49
C LEU A 49 22.97 1.80 -10.74
N MET A 50 24.22 1.46 -11.08
CA MET A 50 24.64 0.07 -11.26
C MET A 50 24.56 -0.73 -9.94
N GLN A 51 25.00 -0.14 -8.81
CA GLN A 51 24.87 -0.75 -7.49
C GLN A 51 23.41 -0.98 -7.10
N CYS A 52 22.54 0.00 -7.34
CA CYS A 52 21.10 -0.12 -7.12
C CYS A 52 20.47 -1.26 -7.93
N LYS A 53 20.86 -1.41 -9.20
CA LYS A 53 20.39 -2.52 -10.05
C LYS A 53 20.81 -3.87 -9.48
N LYS A 54 22.09 -4.04 -9.10
CA LYS A 54 22.62 -5.27 -8.50
C LYS A 54 21.89 -5.65 -7.20
N LEU A 55 21.66 -4.68 -6.32
CA LEU A 55 20.93 -4.92 -5.05
C LEU A 55 19.48 -5.32 -5.31
N ARG A 56 18.78 -4.65 -6.23
CA ARG A 56 17.40 -5.01 -6.60
C ARG A 56 17.31 -6.42 -7.20
N GLU A 57 18.25 -6.80 -8.07
CA GLU A 57 18.31 -8.15 -8.65
C GLU A 57 18.58 -9.20 -7.58
N LYS A 58 19.58 -8.96 -6.72
CA LYS A 58 19.91 -9.82 -5.56
C LYS A 58 18.65 -10.10 -4.74
N TYR A 59 17.99 -9.06 -4.23
CA TYR A 59 16.85 -9.24 -3.33
C TYR A 59 15.58 -9.69 -4.03
N SER A 60 15.40 -9.44 -5.34
CA SER A 60 14.25 -9.99 -6.09
C SER A 60 14.32 -11.52 -6.27
N SER A 61 15.51 -12.11 -6.16
CA SER A 61 15.71 -13.57 -6.26
C SER A 61 15.53 -14.31 -4.93
N VAL A 62 15.54 -13.58 -3.80
CA VAL A 62 15.52 -14.16 -2.46
C VAL A 62 14.11 -14.66 -2.13
N LYS A 63 13.96 -15.97 -1.92
CA LYS A 63 12.67 -16.57 -1.55
C LYS A 63 12.45 -16.62 -0.03
N ASN A 64 13.52 -16.73 0.75
CA ASN A 64 13.49 -16.82 2.21
C ASN A 64 14.71 -16.10 2.78
N LEU A 65 14.54 -15.31 3.84
CA LEU A 65 15.65 -14.72 4.57
C LEU A 65 16.29 -15.78 5.45
N LYS A 66 17.53 -16.14 5.13
CA LYS A 66 18.34 -17.02 6.00
C LYS A 66 18.96 -16.17 7.11
N ARG A 67 19.17 -16.80 8.28
CA ARG A 67 20.01 -16.22 9.32
C ARG A 67 21.41 -16.03 8.73
N GLY A 68 21.92 -14.80 8.77
CA GLY A 68 23.16 -14.43 8.11
C GLY A 68 23.82 -13.27 8.83
N ASN A 69 24.85 -12.69 8.20
CA ASN A 69 25.55 -11.54 8.73
C ASN A 69 24.62 -10.32 8.79
N VAL A 70 24.26 -9.92 10.02
CA VAL A 70 23.35 -8.79 10.31
C VAL A 70 23.89 -7.48 9.73
N LYS A 71 25.19 -7.25 9.84
CA LYS A 71 25.86 -6.06 9.30
C LYS A 71 25.72 -6.01 7.78
N ALA A 72 26.06 -7.10 7.09
CA ALA A 72 25.96 -7.16 5.62
C ALA A 72 24.51 -6.94 5.14
N PHE A 73 23.52 -7.53 5.82
CA PHE A 73 22.11 -7.32 5.50
C PHE A 73 21.67 -5.87 5.75
N SER A 74 22.10 -5.26 6.86
CA SER A 74 21.76 -3.88 7.20
C SER A 74 22.40 -2.88 6.23
N ASP A 75 23.66 -3.11 5.85
CA ASP A 75 24.37 -2.31 4.85
C ASP A 75 23.67 -2.40 3.48
N ASP A 76 23.28 -3.61 3.06
CA ASP A 76 22.50 -3.80 1.83
C ASP A 76 21.16 -3.07 1.86
N MET A 77 20.41 -3.16 2.97
CA MET A 77 19.12 -2.46 3.12
C MET A 77 19.31 -0.94 3.12
N ARG A 78 20.33 -0.42 3.81
CA ARG A 78 20.65 1.02 3.82
C ARG A 78 20.98 1.52 2.42
N ASN A 79 21.82 0.79 1.68
CA ASN A 79 22.19 1.12 0.31
C ASN A 79 20.98 1.03 -0.62
N LEU A 80 20.13 0.00 -0.49
CA LEU A 80 18.93 -0.15 -1.29
C LEU A 80 17.92 0.99 -1.05
N MET A 81 17.76 1.45 0.20
CA MET A 81 16.87 2.59 0.51
C MET A 81 17.43 3.93 0.06
N SER A 82 18.74 4.05 -0.15
CA SER A 82 19.34 5.25 -0.75
C SER A 82 19.12 5.33 -2.28
N CYS A 83 18.67 4.22 -2.89
CA CYS A 83 18.40 4.18 -4.31
C CYS A 83 17.11 4.93 -4.68
N PRO A 84 17.05 5.58 -5.85
CA PRO A 84 15.85 6.29 -6.29
C PRO A 84 14.72 5.29 -6.49
N TRP A 85 13.64 5.42 -5.71
CA TRP A 85 12.43 4.63 -5.93
C TRP A 85 11.62 5.23 -7.09
N ILE A 86 11.21 4.38 -8.03
CA ILE A 86 10.45 4.77 -9.22
C ILE A 86 9.18 3.93 -9.27
N ALA A 87 8.03 4.60 -9.27
CA ALA A 87 6.74 3.94 -9.39
C ALA A 87 6.60 3.23 -10.74
N ASN A 88 6.19 1.97 -10.72
CA ASN A 88 5.88 1.18 -11.91
C ASN A 88 4.37 1.03 -12.04
N ARG A 89 3.75 1.95 -12.79
CA ARG A 89 2.30 2.00 -12.97
C ARG A 89 1.74 0.68 -13.50
N THR A 90 2.37 0.08 -14.51
CA THR A 90 1.89 -1.18 -15.11
C THR A 90 1.89 -2.33 -14.11
N LYS A 91 2.96 -2.50 -13.33
CA LYS A 91 3.00 -3.55 -12.30
C LYS A 91 1.99 -3.26 -11.19
N LYS A 92 1.88 -2.01 -10.74
CA LYS A 92 0.89 -1.60 -9.74
C LYS A 92 -0.53 -1.93 -10.17
N GLU A 93 -0.94 -1.55 -11.38
CA GLU A 93 -2.28 -1.85 -11.89
C GLU A 93 -2.52 -3.36 -12.05
N ARG A 94 -1.50 -4.13 -12.44
CA ARG A 94 -1.62 -5.60 -12.47
C ARG A 94 -1.91 -6.18 -11.09
N TYR A 95 -1.17 -5.77 -10.06
CA TYR A 95 -1.44 -6.21 -8.69
C TYR A 95 -2.83 -5.77 -8.22
N ARG A 96 -3.26 -4.56 -8.58
CA ARG A 96 -4.59 -4.06 -8.25
C ARG A 96 -5.69 -4.90 -8.88
N ILE A 97 -5.58 -5.24 -10.17
CA ILE A 97 -6.54 -6.10 -10.89
C ILE A 97 -6.56 -7.50 -10.26
N ASP A 98 -5.40 -8.08 -9.97
CA ASP A 98 -5.31 -9.39 -9.34
C ASP A 98 -5.99 -9.41 -7.97
N LEU A 99 -5.77 -8.37 -7.15
CA LEU A 99 -6.36 -8.23 -5.82
C LEU A 99 -7.87 -7.96 -5.90
N TYR A 100 -8.29 -7.09 -6.82
CA TYR A 100 -9.70 -6.83 -7.09
C TYR A 100 -10.43 -8.12 -7.51
N SER A 101 -9.83 -8.91 -8.39
CA SER A 101 -10.38 -10.19 -8.83
C SER A 101 -10.42 -11.25 -7.73
N CYS A 102 -9.42 -11.27 -6.83
CA CYS A 102 -9.41 -12.24 -5.74
C CYS A 102 -10.40 -11.92 -4.64
N CYS A 103 -10.53 -10.64 -4.30
CA CYS A 103 -10.93 -10.23 -2.96
C CYS A 103 -11.92 -9.05 -2.97
N ASN A 104 -11.71 -8.08 -3.86
CA ASN A 104 -12.58 -6.91 -4.07
C ASN A 104 -12.77 -6.08 -2.79
N ALA A 105 -11.72 -5.36 -2.37
CA ALA A 105 -11.76 -4.52 -1.16
C ALA A 105 -12.81 -3.41 -1.23
N THR A 106 -13.13 -2.89 -2.43
CA THR A 106 -14.09 -1.79 -2.57
C THR A 106 -15.48 -2.18 -2.09
N GLN A 107 -15.86 -3.46 -2.17
CA GLN A 107 -17.17 -3.97 -1.77
C GLN A 107 -17.13 -4.90 -0.56
N SER A 108 -16.01 -5.60 -0.36
CA SER A 108 -15.97 -6.76 0.54
C SER A 108 -14.98 -6.62 1.68
N VAL A 109 -14.18 -5.55 1.79
CA VAL A 109 -13.16 -5.45 2.87
C VAL A 109 -13.77 -5.49 4.28
N ILE A 110 -14.96 -4.90 4.45
CA ILE A 110 -15.70 -4.88 5.72
C ILE A 110 -17.09 -5.48 5.55
N LEU A 111 -17.66 -5.98 6.64
CA LEU A 111 -19.07 -6.33 6.73
C LEU A 111 -19.92 -5.06 6.70
N THR A 112 -20.94 -5.06 5.86
CA THR A 112 -21.91 -3.99 5.66
C THR A 112 -23.31 -4.59 5.58
N LYS A 113 -24.36 -3.78 5.74
CA LYS A 113 -25.75 -4.25 5.53
C LYS A 113 -25.97 -4.69 4.08
N ASP A 114 -25.33 -4.04 3.11
CA ASP A 114 -25.39 -4.44 1.69
C ASP A 114 -24.81 -5.84 1.42
N ASN A 115 -23.83 -6.31 2.20
CA ASN A 115 -23.12 -7.56 1.93
C ASN A 115 -23.30 -8.63 3.01
N THR A 116 -24.15 -8.37 4.01
CA THR A 116 -24.37 -9.24 5.17
C THR A 116 -25.84 -9.26 5.56
N ALA A 117 -26.52 -10.39 5.34
CA ALA A 117 -27.95 -10.53 5.65
C ALA A 117 -28.21 -10.95 7.11
N LEU A 118 -29.38 -10.57 7.65
CA LEU A 118 -29.88 -11.12 8.91
C LEU A 118 -30.03 -12.64 8.82
N GLY A 119 -29.61 -13.35 9.87
CA GLY A 119 -29.61 -14.82 9.92
C GLY A 119 -28.46 -15.49 9.18
N GLN A 120 -27.65 -14.74 8.42
CA GLN A 120 -26.46 -15.29 7.75
C GLN A 120 -25.47 -15.85 8.78
N LYS A 121 -24.90 -17.03 8.48
CA LYS A 121 -23.83 -17.62 9.29
C LYS A 121 -22.46 -17.16 8.76
N ILE A 122 -21.70 -16.47 9.61
CA ILE A 122 -20.34 -16.00 9.32
C ILE A 122 -19.33 -16.89 10.03
N THR A 123 -18.42 -17.50 9.28
CA THR A 123 -17.26 -18.22 9.85
C THR A 123 -16.12 -17.26 10.08
N TYR A 124 -15.53 -17.27 11.28
CA TYR A 124 -14.35 -16.48 11.59
C TYR A 124 -13.17 -16.84 10.66
N ASP A 125 -12.24 -15.91 10.45
CA ASP A 125 -11.12 -16.10 9.52
C ASP A 125 -10.02 -17.01 10.08
N ALA A 126 -9.81 -16.99 11.40
CA ALA A 126 -8.74 -17.71 12.08
C ALA A 126 -9.19 -18.94 12.88
N GLU A 127 -10.48 -19.26 12.89
CA GLU A 127 -11.03 -20.39 13.65
C GLU A 127 -12.28 -20.98 12.97
N LYS A 128 -12.63 -22.23 13.30
CA LYS A 128 -13.79 -22.94 12.72
C LYS A 128 -15.14 -22.47 13.28
N ARG A 129 -15.14 -21.58 14.28
CA ARG A 129 -16.36 -21.09 14.91
C ARG A 129 -17.16 -20.25 13.93
N THR A 130 -18.47 -20.22 14.17
CA THR A 130 -19.40 -19.43 13.35
C THR A 130 -20.25 -18.54 14.24
N ARG A 131 -20.64 -17.38 13.70
CA ARG A 131 -21.56 -16.43 14.33
C ARG A 131 -22.75 -16.22 13.40
N VAL A 132 -23.96 -16.37 13.93
CA VAL A 132 -25.18 -15.98 13.20
C VAL A 132 -25.36 -14.47 13.34
N VAL A 133 -25.68 -13.81 12.24
CA VAL A 133 -25.95 -12.36 12.20
C VAL A 133 -27.32 -12.09 12.80
N ASP A 134 -27.33 -11.77 14.09
CA ASP A 134 -28.51 -11.31 14.79
C ASP A 134 -28.82 -9.82 14.50
N LYS A 135 -29.99 -9.35 14.97
CA LYS A 135 -30.42 -7.96 14.80
C LYS A 135 -29.46 -6.94 15.42
N SER A 136 -28.79 -7.30 16.51
CA SER A 136 -27.86 -6.42 17.22
C SER A 136 -26.59 -6.21 16.40
N LEU A 137 -25.98 -7.31 15.94
CA LEU A 137 -24.80 -7.26 15.07
C LEU A 137 -25.11 -6.53 13.76
N HIS A 138 -26.22 -6.85 13.10
CA HIS A 138 -26.61 -6.20 11.85
C HIS A 138 -26.84 -4.68 12.01
N LYS A 139 -27.38 -4.24 13.15
CA LYS A 139 -27.56 -2.81 13.46
C LYS A 139 -26.22 -2.07 13.61
N MET A 140 -25.15 -2.76 14.03
CA MET A 140 -23.79 -2.22 14.13
C MET A 140 -23.02 -2.18 12.82
N LEU A 141 -23.55 -2.76 11.72
CA LEU A 141 -22.88 -2.70 10.43
C LEU A 141 -23.19 -1.36 9.72
N PRO A 142 -22.20 -0.76 9.04
CA PRO A 142 -22.48 0.37 8.15
C PRO A 142 -23.37 -0.08 6.98
N GLN A 143 -24.07 0.85 6.34
CA GLN A 143 -24.89 0.52 5.18
C GLN A 143 -24.04 -0.09 4.04
N SER A 144 -23.00 0.64 3.66
CA SER A 144 -22.07 0.30 2.59
C SER A 144 -20.63 0.64 2.99
N THR A 145 -19.67 0.28 2.14
CA THR A 145 -18.27 0.67 2.30
C THR A 145 -18.09 2.18 2.06
N PRO A 146 -17.32 2.90 2.90
CA PRO A 146 -17.21 4.35 2.82
C PRO A 146 -16.39 4.86 1.61
N TRP A 147 -15.75 3.96 0.87
CA TRP A 147 -14.90 4.26 -0.29
C TRP A 147 -15.64 4.16 -1.64
N ARG A 148 -16.97 4.27 -1.66
CA ARG A 148 -17.75 4.34 -2.91
C ARG A 148 -17.84 5.80 -3.36
N THR A 149 -17.25 6.16 -4.51
CA THR A 149 -17.96 6.26 -5.81
C THR A 149 -17.15 6.97 -6.91
N GLU A 150 -15.97 7.60 -6.68
CA GLU A 150 -15.36 8.42 -7.76
C GLU A 150 -13.84 8.64 -7.71
N GLY A 151 -13.08 7.70 -7.13
CA GLY A 151 -11.61 7.81 -7.18
C GLY A 151 -10.88 6.87 -6.24
N GLN A 152 -9.62 6.61 -6.58
CA GLN A 152 -8.67 6.01 -5.67
C GLN A 152 -8.41 6.98 -4.50
N LEU A 153 -8.03 6.47 -3.32
CA LEU A 153 -7.81 7.25 -2.09
C LEU A 153 -6.59 8.21 -2.16
N GLY A 154 -6.00 8.39 -3.34
CA GLY A 154 -4.82 9.21 -3.55
C GLY A 154 -3.56 8.54 -3.00
N HIS A 155 -2.71 9.36 -2.40
CA HIS A 155 -1.50 8.89 -1.74
C HIS A 155 -1.80 8.41 -0.32
N CYS A 156 -1.56 7.12 -0.07
CA CYS A 156 -1.80 6.47 1.20
C CYS A 156 -0.50 6.17 1.96
N ALA A 157 -0.46 6.48 3.25
CA ALA A 157 0.54 5.98 4.18
C ALA A 157 -0.05 4.87 5.04
N VAL A 158 0.50 3.67 4.95
CA VAL A 158 0.21 2.57 5.87
C VAL A 158 1.31 2.52 6.92
N VAL A 159 0.93 2.70 8.18
CA VAL A 159 1.86 2.81 9.30
C VAL A 159 1.79 1.53 10.14
N GLY A 160 2.81 0.70 9.95
CA GLY A 160 3.20 -0.44 10.77
C GLY A 160 3.56 -0.03 12.20
N ASN A 161 3.69 -1.02 13.07
CA ASN A 161 4.03 -0.79 14.47
C ASN A 161 5.50 -1.02 14.79
N GLY A 162 6.34 -1.39 13.82
CA GLY A 162 7.72 -1.80 14.05
C GLY A 162 8.58 -0.74 14.74
N GLY A 163 9.47 -1.21 15.63
CA GLY A 163 10.38 -0.34 16.40
C GLY A 163 11.31 0.54 15.58
N ILE A 164 11.51 0.23 14.29
CA ILE A 164 12.30 1.04 13.33
C ILE A 164 11.81 2.49 13.22
N LEU A 165 10.55 2.76 13.59
CA LEU A 165 9.99 4.12 13.58
C LEU A 165 10.57 5.01 14.70
N LYS A 166 11.11 4.45 15.78
CA LYS A 166 11.69 5.25 16.86
C LYS A 166 12.83 6.11 16.31
N ASN A 167 12.77 7.43 16.55
CA ASN A 167 13.74 8.41 16.06
C ASN A 167 13.88 8.46 14.53
N SER A 168 12.85 8.04 13.79
CA SER A 168 12.81 8.07 12.33
C SER A 168 12.45 9.44 11.77
N THR A 169 11.81 10.31 12.58
CA THR A 169 11.36 11.65 12.17
C THR A 169 10.39 11.70 10.97
N CYS A 170 9.81 10.55 10.62
CA CYS A 170 8.88 10.39 9.49
C CYS A 170 7.47 10.95 9.69
N GLY A 171 7.15 11.48 10.88
CA GLY A 171 5.79 11.91 11.20
C GLY A 171 5.27 13.03 10.31
N SER A 172 6.14 13.96 9.92
CA SER A 172 5.78 15.04 9.00
C SER A 172 5.44 14.52 7.59
N GLN A 173 6.19 13.53 7.10
CA GLN A 173 5.97 12.92 5.80
C GLN A 173 4.70 12.03 5.81
N ILE A 174 4.48 11.27 6.87
CA ILE A 174 3.26 10.46 7.05
C ILE A 174 2.01 11.35 7.03
N ASN A 175 2.05 12.51 7.70
CA ASN A 175 0.91 13.43 7.75
C ASN A 175 0.54 14.05 6.39
N LYS A 176 1.47 14.06 5.41
CA LYS A 176 1.23 14.57 4.04
C LYS A 176 0.41 13.62 3.18
N ALA A 177 0.26 12.35 3.55
CA ALA A 177 -0.57 11.41 2.81
C ALA A 177 -2.05 11.83 2.86
N ASP A 178 -2.79 11.62 1.78
CA ASP A 178 -4.22 11.88 1.70
C ASP A 178 -4.96 10.97 2.69
N PHE A 179 -4.54 9.70 2.76
CA PHE A 179 -5.10 8.69 3.64
C PHE A 179 -4.03 8.03 4.53
N VAL A 180 -4.28 7.92 5.83
CA VAL A 180 -3.37 7.24 6.77
C VAL A 180 -4.05 6.05 7.41
N ILE A 181 -3.49 4.86 7.17
CA ILE A 181 -3.96 3.58 7.68
C ILE A 181 -3.03 3.16 8.83
N ARG A 182 -3.59 2.97 10.03
CA ARG A 182 -2.86 2.53 11.23
C ARG A 182 -3.37 1.19 11.73
N LEU A 183 -2.51 0.46 12.43
CA LEU A 183 -2.77 -0.90 12.90
C LEU A 183 -2.98 -0.94 14.42
N ASN A 184 -3.89 -1.82 14.87
CA ASN A 184 -3.99 -2.26 16.26
C ASN A 184 -4.12 -1.15 17.32
N LEU A 185 -4.75 -0.02 16.97
CA LEU A 185 -4.93 1.14 17.86
C LEU A 185 -3.61 1.65 18.48
N ALA A 186 -2.51 1.56 17.73
CA ALA A 186 -1.21 1.98 18.20
C ALA A 186 -1.19 3.49 18.58
N PRO A 187 -0.49 3.85 19.67
CA PRO A 187 -0.52 5.19 20.22
C PRO A 187 0.21 6.21 19.32
N ILE A 188 -0.34 7.43 19.21
CA ILE A 188 0.16 8.50 18.33
C ILE A 188 0.92 9.61 19.06
N ASN A 189 1.23 9.43 20.35
CA ASN A 189 2.02 10.39 21.14
C ASN A 189 3.50 10.45 20.71
N PHE A 190 3.93 9.61 19.78
CA PHE A 190 5.24 9.65 19.11
C PHE A 190 5.18 10.46 17.81
N SER A 191 4.51 11.61 17.85
CA SER A 191 4.08 12.37 16.66
C SER A 191 5.21 12.77 15.71
N LYS A 192 6.42 13.01 16.23
CA LYS A 192 7.62 13.30 15.43
C LYS A 192 7.97 12.15 14.48
N ASP A 193 7.77 10.93 14.94
CA ASP A 193 8.16 9.70 14.23
C ASP A 193 7.00 9.11 13.43
N VAL A 194 5.80 9.07 14.02
CA VAL A 194 4.66 8.34 13.45
C VAL A 194 3.53 9.25 12.96
N GLY A 195 3.63 10.55 13.16
CA GLY A 195 2.62 11.53 12.79
C GLY A 195 1.40 11.51 13.71
N VAL A 196 0.44 12.39 13.44
CA VAL A 196 -0.81 12.54 14.22
C VAL A 196 -2.05 12.17 13.42
N LYS A 197 -1.93 12.08 12.08
CA LYS A 197 -3.07 11.81 11.20
C LYS A 197 -3.63 10.40 11.44
N THR A 198 -4.92 10.29 11.73
CA THR A 198 -5.61 9.02 12.02
C THR A 198 -6.53 8.61 10.88
N ILE A 199 -6.94 7.33 10.87
CA ILE A 199 -7.96 6.84 9.93
C ILE A 199 -9.27 7.62 10.04
N HIS A 200 -9.67 8.05 11.25
CA HIS A 200 -10.87 8.86 11.45
C HIS A 200 -10.74 10.23 10.78
N GLN A 201 -9.58 10.88 10.90
CA GLN A 201 -9.31 12.15 10.23
C GLN A 201 -9.26 11.98 8.71
N SER A 202 -8.68 10.88 8.21
CA SER A 202 -8.68 10.54 6.78
C SER A 202 -10.07 10.23 6.24
N LEU A 203 -10.95 9.64 7.04
CA LEU A 203 -12.33 9.35 6.65
C LEU A 203 -13.29 10.51 6.86
N LYS A 204 -12.94 11.54 7.64
CA LYS A 204 -13.82 12.69 7.92
C LYS A 204 -14.46 13.29 6.66
N PRO A 205 -13.74 13.48 5.53
CA PRO A 205 -14.34 13.95 4.28
C PRO A 205 -15.41 13.00 3.70
N LEU A 206 -15.27 11.69 3.95
CA LEU A 206 -16.21 10.65 3.52
C LEU A 206 -17.42 10.50 4.45
N ARG A 207 -17.49 11.30 5.53
CA ARG A 207 -18.59 11.33 6.51
C ARG A 207 -19.07 9.94 6.97
N PRO A 208 -18.19 9.03 7.42
CA PRO A 208 -18.62 7.73 7.93
C PRO A 208 -19.47 7.93 9.19
N GLN A 209 -20.69 7.38 9.18
CA GLN A 209 -21.53 7.36 10.38
C GLN A 209 -21.03 6.33 11.41
N GLN A 210 -20.22 5.36 10.95
CA GLN A 210 -19.80 4.23 11.76
C GLN A 210 -18.45 4.47 12.44
N LYS A 211 -18.40 4.30 13.76
CA LYS A 211 -17.16 4.39 14.57
C LYS A 211 -16.34 3.09 14.57
N VAL A 212 -17.00 1.95 14.33
CA VAL A 212 -16.41 0.61 14.37
C VAL A 212 -16.81 -0.14 13.12
N VAL A 213 -15.85 -0.81 12.49
CA VAL A 213 -16.08 -1.68 11.34
C VAL A 213 -15.53 -3.07 11.62
N PHE A 214 -16.15 -4.09 11.03
CA PHE A 214 -15.70 -5.47 11.14
C PHE A 214 -15.16 -5.91 9.79
N PHE A 215 -13.93 -6.42 9.74
CA PHE A 215 -13.40 -7.02 8.51
C PHE A 215 -14.26 -8.20 8.09
N ASN A 216 -14.49 -8.32 6.78
CA ASN A 216 -15.24 -9.46 6.24
C ASN A 216 -14.33 -10.71 6.23
N PRO A 217 -14.68 -11.79 6.95
CA PRO A 217 -13.86 -13.00 6.97
C PRO A 217 -13.70 -13.66 5.60
N ASN A 218 -14.67 -13.50 4.68
CA ASN A 218 -14.54 -13.97 3.31
C ASN A 218 -13.41 -13.24 2.58
N TYR A 219 -13.35 -11.91 2.67
CA TYR A 219 -12.26 -11.12 2.09
C TYR A 219 -10.91 -11.58 2.64
N LEU A 220 -10.78 -11.73 3.95
CA LEU A 220 -9.52 -12.16 4.59
C LEU A 220 -9.08 -13.57 4.13
N ARG A 221 -10.01 -14.52 4.01
CA ARG A 221 -9.71 -15.86 3.47
C ARG A 221 -9.26 -15.81 2.01
N GLN A 222 -9.89 -14.99 1.18
CA GLN A 222 -9.51 -14.83 -0.21
C GLN A 222 -8.12 -14.23 -0.34
N LEU A 223 -7.82 -13.23 0.49
CA LEU A 223 -6.52 -12.58 0.53
C LEU A 223 -5.42 -13.54 1.02
N ASP A 224 -5.71 -14.37 2.03
CA ASP A 224 -4.80 -15.44 2.46
C ASP A 224 -4.50 -16.41 1.31
N ARG A 225 -5.50 -16.86 0.55
CA ARG A 225 -5.29 -17.71 -0.64
C ARG A 225 -4.44 -17.02 -1.71
N TYR A 226 -4.65 -15.73 -1.93
CA TYR A 226 -3.86 -14.93 -2.87
C TYR A 226 -2.36 -14.93 -2.50
N TRP A 227 -2.04 -14.63 -1.25
CA TRP A 227 -0.66 -14.59 -0.78
C TRP A 227 -0.03 -15.99 -0.68
N ARG A 228 -0.80 -17.04 -0.35
CA ARG A 228 -0.32 -18.43 -0.41
C ARG A 228 0.16 -18.84 -1.80
N LYS A 229 -0.56 -18.44 -2.85
CA LYS A 229 -0.13 -18.66 -4.25
C LYS A 229 1.20 -17.95 -4.57
N LYS A 230 1.53 -16.88 -3.86
CA LYS A 230 2.81 -16.16 -3.98
C LYS A 230 3.90 -16.66 -3.03
N GLY A 231 3.67 -17.79 -2.35
CA GLY A 231 4.67 -18.43 -1.51
C GLY A 231 4.57 -18.10 -0.02
N GLN A 232 3.56 -17.35 0.42
CA GLN A 232 3.34 -17.16 1.86
C GLN A 232 2.86 -18.47 2.50
N ARG A 233 3.51 -18.90 3.58
CA ARG A 233 3.24 -20.20 4.23
C ARG A 233 2.74 -20.10 5.66
N ALA A 234 2.73 -18.90 6.25
CA ALA A 234 2.26 -18.70 7.61
C ALA A 234 0.80 -19.14 7.80
N ASN A 235 0.43 -19.41 9.05
CA ASN A 235 -0.93 -19.83 9.40
C ASN A 235 -1.96 -18.72 9.12
N ARG A 236 -1.55 -17.46 9.28
CA ARG A 236 -2.36 -16.28 8.97
C ARG A 236 -1.46 -15.17 8.43
N LEU A 237 -2.02 -14.23 7.70
CA LEU A 237 -1.33 -12.98 7.32
C LEU A 237 -1.32 -12.00 8.50
N SER A 238 -0.25 -11.23 8.68
CA SER A 238 -0.29 -10.14 9.66
C SER A 238 -1.31 -9.08 9.24
N SER A 239 -1.83 -8.34 10.21
CA SER A 239 -2.65 -7.16 9.96
C SER A 239 -1.93 -6.16 9.04
N GLY A 240 -0.60 -6.07 9.13
CA GLY A 240 0.22 -5.21 8.28
C GLY A 240 0.12 -5.59 6.81
N LEU A 241 0.35 -6.86 6.46
CA LEU A 241 0.25 -7.33 5.07
C LEU A 241 -1.20 -7.26 4.56
N MET A 242 -2.19 -7.51 5.42
CA MET A 242 -3.60 -7.33 5.08
C MET A 242 -3.90 -5.88 4.69
N LEU A 243 -3.52 -4.90 5.51
CA LEU A 243 -3.81 -3.48 5.24
C LEU A 243 -2.95 -2.91 4.11
N ALA A 244 -1.72 -3.39 3.92
CA ALA A 244 -0.93 -3.06 2.73
C ALA A 244 -1.64 -3.53 1.44
N SER A 245 -2.24 -4.71 1.45
CA SER A 245 -3.00 -5.24 0.30
C SER A 245 -4.26 -4.42 0.04
N VAL A 246 -5.00 -4.05 1.10
CA VAL A 246 -6.17 -3.15 0.98
C VAL A 246 -5.75 -1.80 0.38
N ALA A 247 -4.62 -1.23 0.82
CA ALA A 247 -4.12 0.01 0.26
C ALA A 247 -3.76 -0.11 -1.22
N MET A 248 -3.20 -1.25 -1.67
CA MET A 248 -2.92 -1.49 -3.08
C MET A 248 -4.19 -1.56 -3.94
N GLU A 249 -5.30 -2.04 -3.38
CA GLU A 249 -6.60 -2.04 -4.06
C GLU A 249 -7.23 -0.64 -4.14
N LEU A 250 -7.08 0.18 -3.09
CA LEU A 250 -7.84 1.42 -2.91
C LEU A 250 -7.08 2.71 -3.24
N CYS A 251 -5.74 2.72 -3.23
CA CYS A 251 -4.93 3.95 -3.29
C CYS A 251 -4.11 4.04 -4.59
N ASP A 252 -3.87 5.25 -5.11
CA ASP A 252 -3.00 5.51 -6.27
C ASP A 252 -1.54 5.22 -5.95
N GLU A 253 -1.10 5.63 -4.78
CA GLU A 253 0.28 5.48 -4.33
C GLU A 253 0.29 5.00 -2.89
N VAL A 254 1.12 4.00 -2.59
CA VAL A 254 1.15 3.35 -1.27
C VAL A 254 2.55 3.45 -0.70
N HIS A 255 2.66 4.16 0.42
CA HIS A 255 3.88 4.26 1.22
C HIS A 255 3.71 3.46 2.51
N LEU A 256 4.68 2.59 2.79
CA LEU A 256 4.71 1.78 4.00
C LEU A 256 5.77 2.30 4.97
N TYR A 257 5.39 2.45 6.24
CA TYR A 257 6.27 2.91 7.32
C TYR A 257 6.24 1.90 8.46
N GLY A 258 7.36 1.61 9.12
CA GLY A 258 7.37 0.71 10.30
C GLY A 258 7.16 -0.77 10.00
N PHE A 259 7.39 -1.19 8.75
CA PHE A 259 7.35 -2.60 8.33
C PHE A 259 8.76 -3.19 8.40
N TRP A 260 9.23 -3.44 9.62
CA TRP A 260 10.55 -3.99 9.89
C TRP A 260 10.48 -5.06 10.98
N PRO A 261 10.65 -6.34 10.64
CA PRO A 261 10.36 -7.45 11.55
C PRO A 261 11.59 -7.90 12.36
N PHE A 262 12.66 -7.11 12.41
CA PHE A 262 13.92 -7.49 13.03
C PHE A 262 14.16 -6.68 14.31
N SER A 263 14.86 -7.29 15.27
CA SER A 263 15.19 -6.70 16.57
C SER A 263 16.44 -5.80 16.54
N PHE A 264 16.91 -5.43 15.36
CA PHE A 264 18.07 -4.56 15.14
C PHE A 264 17.71 -3.54 14.06
N GLY A 265 18.25 -2.33 14.13
CA GLY A 265 18.03 -1.29 13.13
C GLY A 265 19.09 -1.30 12.04
N LEU A 266 19.00 -0.34 11.12
CA LEU A 266 19.94 -0.26 10.00
C LEU A 266 21.35 0.10 10.44
N SER A 267 21.55 0.66 11.64
CA SER A 267 22.87 0.93 12.23
C SER A 267 23.24 -0.11 13.30
N GLU A 268 22.59 -1.28 13.25
CA GLU A 268 22.79 -2.41 14.16
C GLU A 268 22.38 -2.13 15.62
N GLU A 269 21.72 -1.00 15.86
CA GLU A 269 21.16 -0.65 17.15
C GLU A 269 20.03 -1.62 17.53
N LYS A 270 19.94 -2.00 18.81
CA LYS A 270 18.86 -2.88 19.27
C LYS A 270 17.52 -2.15 19.17
N LEU A 271 16.56 -2.78 18.51
CA LEU A 271 15.19 -2.28 18.41
C LEU A 271 14.24 -3.11 19.28
N THR A 272 13.24 -2.44 19.83
CA THR A 272 12.07 -3.10 20.39
C THR A 272 11.15 -3.61 19.28
N HIS A 273 10.26 -4.55 19.59
CA HIS A 273 9.31 -5.06 18.60
C HIS A 273 8.41 -3.95 18.06
N HIS A 274 7.81 -3.16 18.95
CA HIS A 274 7.02 -1.99 18.57
C HIS A 274 7.74 -0.68 18.84
N TYR A 275 7.28 0.42 18.24
CA TYR A 275 7.80 1.76 18.56
C TYR A 275 7.31 2.28 19.92
N TYR A 276 6.32 1.66 20.54
CA TYR A 276 5.73 2.08 21.82
C TYR A 276 5.90 1.07 22.97
N ASP A 277 6.22 -0.19 22.67
CA ASP A 277 6.48 -1.24 23.65
C ASP A 277 7.46 -2.30 23.08
N ASN A 278 7.63 -3.42 23.79
CA ASN A 278 8.43 -4.56 23.31
C ASN A 278 7.64 -5.88 23.27
N VAL A 279 6.33 -5.80 23.05
CA VAL A 279 5.45 -6.98 23.01
C VAL A 279 5.50 -7.62 21.63
N GLY A 280 6.00 -8.86 21.54
CA GLY A 280 6.06 -9.62 20.30
C GLY A 280 4.71 -10.26 19.89
N PRO A 281 4.59 -10.74 18.65
CA PRO A 281 3.39 -11.43 18.20
C PRO A 281 3.31 -12.82 18.84
N ARG A 282 2.10 -13.41 18.82
CA ARG A 282 1.93 -14.82 19.19
C ARG A 282 2.82 -15.70 18.30
N PRO A 283 3.70 -16.54 18.88
CA PRO A 283 4.57 -17.42 18.10
C PRO A 283 3.77 -18.33 17.16
N GLY A 284 4.27 -18.52 15.94
CA GLY A 284 3.67 -19.42 14.94
C GLY A 284 2.41 -18.90 14.23
N ALA A 285 1.92 -17.69 14.54
CA ALA A 285 0.76 -17.12 13.86
C ALA A 285 1.10 -16.58 12.45
N HIS A 286 2.15 -15.76 12.37
CA HIS A 286 2.58 -15.03 11.17
C HIS A 286 4.09 -15.21 10.95
N SER A 287 4.55 -15.12 9.69
CA SER A 287 5.98 -15.10 9.36
C SER A 287 6.38 -13.69 8.93
N MET A 288 6.68 -12.83 9.90
CA MET A 288 6.99 -11.42 9.65
C MET A 288 8.20 -11.21 8.72
N PRO A 289 9.30 -11.99 8.80
CA PRO A 289 10.41 -11.90 7.83
C PRO A 289 10.00 -12.26 6.40
N GLN A 290 9.12 -13.24 6.23
CA GLN A 290 8.62 -13.63 4.91
C GLN A 290 7.70 -12.55 4.32
N GLU A 291 6.84 -11.97 5.15
CA GLU A 291 5.99 -10.85 4.73
C GLU A 291 6.83 -9.63 4.35
N PHE A 292 7.89 -9.33 5.10
CA PHE A 292 8.83 -8.28 4.74
C PHE A 292 9.47 -8.51 3.37
N LEU A 293 9.86 -9.74 3.02
CA LEU A 293 10.35 -10.06 1.68
C LEU A 293 9.32 -9.76 0.59
N HIS A 294 8.05 -10.10 0.82
CA HIS A 294 6.99 -9.75 -0.13
C HIS A 294 6.88 -8.24 -0.35
N LEU A 295 6.94 -7.45 0.73
CA LEU A 295 6.92 -5.99 0.66
C LEU A 295 8.17 -5.43 -0.03
N LEU A 296 9.34 -6.00 0.24
CA LEU A 296 10.60 -5.62 -0.40
C LEU A 296 10.59 -5.92 -1.91
N HIS A 297 10.02 -7.06 -2.32
CA HIS A 297 9.82 -7.37 -3.74
C HIS A 297 8.89 -6.36 -4.41
N LEU A 298 7.77 -6.01 -3.76
CA LEU A 298 6.85 -4.99 -4.27
C LEU A 298 7.53 -3.62 -4.37
N HIS A 299 8.39 -3.26 -3.41
CA HIS A 299 9.21 -2.05 -3.45
C HIS A 299 10.16 -2.04 -4.65
N ASN A 300 10.94 -3.11 -4.83
CA ASN A 300 11.87 -3.25 -5.96
C ASN A 300 11.15 -3.23 -7.31
N GLN A 301 9.88 -3.64 -7.33
CA GLN A 301 9.03 -3.62 -8.52
C GLN A 301 8.36 -2.27 -8.76
N GLY A 302 8.50 -1.27 -7.87
CA GLY A 302 7.85 0.04 -7.97
C GLY A 302 6.34 0.01 -7.70
N VAL A 303 5.84 -1.02 -7.00
CA VAL A 303 4.40 -1.19 -6.71
C VAL A 303 4.00 -0.45 -5.44
N ILE A 304 4.87 -0.48 -4.43
CA ILE A 304 4.74 0.30 -3.19
C ILE A 304 6.08 1.00 -2.91
N ASN A 305 6.08 2.02 -2.08
CA ASN A 305 7.28 2.62 -1.53
C ASN A 305 7.44 2.19 -0.07
N LEU A 306 8.59 1.63 0.31
CA LEU A 306 8.82 1.04 1.63
C LEU A 306 9.88 1.88 2.34
N HIS A 307 9.50 2.46 3.47
CA HIS A 307 10.35 3.33 4.28
C HIS A 307 10.78 2.58 5.54
N ILE A 308 12.08 2.29 5.64
CA ILE A 308 12.71 1.59 6.79
C ILE A 308 13.87 2.39 7.40
N GLY A 309 14.03 3.65 6.99
CA GLY A 309 15.05 4.56 7.49
C GLY A 309 14.44 5.84 8.08
N LYS A 310 15.30 6.83 8.29
CA LYS A 310 14.89 8.17 8.71
C LYS A 310 14.28 8.94 7.53
N CYS A 311 13.40 9.87 7.88
CA CYS A 311 12.90 10.96 7.06
C CYS A 311 13.32 12.29 7.71
#